data_AF-A0A4W5QUV6-F1
#
_entry.id   AF-A0A4W5QUV6-F1
#
_cell.length_a   1.000
_cell.length_b   1.000
_cell.length_c   1.000
_cell.angle_alpha   90.00
_cell.angle_beta   90.00
_cell.angle_gamma   90.00
#
_symmetry.space_group_name_H-M   'P 1'
#
loop_
_entity.id
_entity.type
_entity.pdbx_description
1 polymer ?
#
loop_
_entity_poly.entity_id
_entity_poly.type
_entity_poly.pdbx_seq_one_letter_code
_entity_poly.pdbx_strand_id
1 'polypeptide(L)'
;MYVKRPLDREEQDLYLLNVTASDGLFVTRATVEVSVTDTNDNSPVCDEALYTASVPEDIPVNRVIVGVGASDADVGVSAWIQYSLHGPGSEDYSIDPDTGTLPLLYFTFANEVDVCVILTCLSSICSGQLKTAQALDREKTPVYRLVAQATDGDGRFCRAEVHLTLLDVNDNPPAFSAPHYTASVYEDTATKALLTRIQAIDPDEGKNGIFLSLSLSLSLSLSLCHTLSHSVSLSFSLSSHLHILQLSR
;
A
#
# COMPACT_ATOMS: atom_id res chain seq x y z
N MET A 1 -32.81 13.73 45.85
CA MET A 1 -32.41 12.49 45.16
C MET A 1 -30.91 12.50 45.03
N TYR A 2 -30.22 11.37 45.18
CA TYR A 2 -28.76 11.27 45.05
C TYR A 2 -28.37 9.95 44.38
N VAL A 3 -27.19 9.91 43.78
CA VAL A 3 -26.64 8.73 43.12
C VAL A 3 -26.01 7.81 44.17
N LYS A 4 -26.37 6.51 44.16
CA LYS A 4 -25.92 5.52 45.17
C LYS A 4 -24.67 4.73 44.74
N ARG A 5 -24.42 4.65 43.44
CA ARG A 5 -23.33 3.88 42.81
C ARG A 5 -22.92 4.58 41.51
N PRO A 6 -21.68 4.40 41.02
CA PRO A 6 -21.27 4.94 39.73
C PRO A 6 -22.29 4.59 38.64
N LEU A 7 -22.51 5.53 37.72
CA LEU A 7 -23.30 5.33 36.52
C LEU A 7 -22.33 5.19 35.35
N ASP A 8 -22.68 4.30 34.44
CA ASP A 8 -21.91 3.99 33.24
C ASP A 8 -22.87 4.12 32.05
N ARG A 9 -22.52 4.95 31.06
CA ARG A 9 -23.43 5.27 29.95
C ARG A 9 -23.50 4.08 28.99
N GLU A 10 -22.38 3.40 28.82
CA GLU A 10 -22.18 2.20 28.00
C GLU A 10 -23.01 1.03 28.54
N GLU A 11 -23.28 0.99 29.85
CA GLU A 11 -24.20 0.05 30.48
C GLU A 11 -25.67 0.53 30.38
N GLN A 12 -25.95 1.80 30.72
CA GLN A 12 -27.30 2.37 30.69
C GLN A 12 -27.29 3.90 30.60
N ASP A 13 -27.82 4.44 29.50
CA ASP A 13 -27.84 5.87 29.17
C ASP A 13 -29.09 6.63 29.67
N LEU A 14 -30.17 5.93 30.01
CA LEU A 14 -31.45 6.52 30.41
C LEU A 14 -32.09 5.83 31.61
N TYR A 15 -32.49 6.62 32.60
CA TYR A 15 -33.25 6.15 33.76
C TYR A 15 -34.58 6.90 33.87
N LEU A 16 -35.69 6.15 33.89
CA LEU A 16 -37.04 6.68 34.12
C LEU A 16 -37.51 6.31 35.53
N LEU A 17 -37.60 7.31 36.40
CA LEU A 17 -37.90 7.10 37.82
C LEU A 17 -39.29 7.62 38.16
N ASN A 18 -40.16 6.75 38.64
CA ASN A 18 -41.47 7.16 39.14
C ASN A 18 -41.36 7.60 40.60
N VAL A 19 -41.52 8.89 40.85
CA VAL A 19 -41.56 9.47 42.19
C VAL A 19 -43.00 9.65 42.64
N THR A 20 -43.26 9.37 43.91
CA THR A 20 -44.59 9.50 44.51
C THR A 20 -44.49 10.43 45.71
N ALA A 21 -45.38 11.44 45.76
CA ALA A 21 -45.53 12.31 46.92
C ALA A 21 -46.87 11.98 47.62
N SER A 22 -46.85 11.93 48.95
CA SER A 22 -48.04 11.67 49.76
C SER A 22 -47.98 12.47 51.06
N ASP A 23 -49.13 13.02 51.45
CA ASP A 23 -49.33 13.65 52.76
C ASP A 23 -50.01 12.70 53.78
N GLY A 24 -50.22 11.44 53.39
CA GLY A 24 -50.94 10.43 54.16
C GLY A 24 -52.42 10.29 53.82
N LEU A 25 -53.00 11.22 53.05
CA LEU A 25 -54.40 11.19 52.59
C LEU A 25 -54.51 11.21 51.06
N PHE A 26 -53.67 12.02 50.40
CA PHE A 26 -53.61 12.17 48.96
C PHE A 26 -52.26 11.71 48.43
N VAL A 27 -52.27 11.16 47.22
CA VAL A 27 -51.07 10.68 46.55
C VAL A 27 -51.00 11.28 45.15
N THR A 28 -49.82 11.79 44.79
CA THR A 28 -49.50 12.23 43.42
C THR A 28 -48.25 11.53 42.92
N ARG A 29 -48.16 11.33 41.61
CA ARG A 29 -47.01 10.68 40.95
C ARG A 29 -46.44 11.60 39.89
N ALA A 30 -45.13 11.56 39.71
CA ALA A 30 -44.42 12.18 38.61
C ALA A 30 -43.32 11.24 38.12
N THR A 31 -42.89 11.39 36.87
CA THR A 31 -41.77 10.65 36.30
C THR A 31 -40.59 11.61 36.15
N VAL A 32 -39.42 11.19 36.60
CA VAL A 32 -38.15 11.91 36.45
C VAL A 32 -37.33 11.15 35.42
N GLU A 33 -36.98 11.83 34.34
CA GLU A 33 -36.08 11.32 33.31
C GLU A 33 -34.66 11.79 33.62
N VAL A 34 -33.73 10.84 33.67
CA VAL A 34 -32.30 11.10 33.90
C VAL A 34 -31.51 10.52 32.75
N SER A 35 -30.98 11.38 31.89
CA SER A 35 -30.03 11.03 30.84
C SER A 35 -28.60 11.04 31.41
N VAL A 36 -27.83 9.98 31.15
CA VAL A 36 -26.40 9.92 31.44
C VAL A 36 -25.65 10.48 30.25
N THR A 37 -24.80 11.47 30.49
CA THR A 37 -23.92 12.05 29.46
C THR A 37 -22.64 11.24 29.36
N ASP A 38 -22.17 11.07 28.13
CA ASP A 38 -20.92 10.39 27.79
C ASP A 38 -19.70 11.08 28.40
N THR A 39 -18.70 10.28 28.74
CA THR A 39 -17.33 10.72 29.02
C THR A 39 -16.40 9.81 28.26
N ASN A 40 -15.30 10.32 27.72
CA ASN A 40 -14.32 9.47 27.05
C ASN A 40 -13.65 8.53 28.08
N ASP A 41 -14.19 7.33 28.23
CA ASP A 41 -13.69 6.31 29.13
C ASP A 41 -13.39 4.98 28.41
N ASN A 42 -13.75 4.86 27.14
CA ASN A 42 -13.28 3.82 26.25
C ASN A 42 -12.10 4.31 25.39
N SER A 43 -11.38 3.39 24.76
CA SER A 43 -10.33 3.76 23.81
C SER A 43 -10.69 3.15 22.47
N PRO A 44 -10.24 3.74 21.36
CA PRO A 44 -10.45 3.13 20.06
C PRO A 44 -9.92 1.70 20.03
N VAL A 45 -10.65 0.81 19.38
CA VAL A 45 -10.32 -0.59 19.17
C VAL A 45 -10.19 -0.82 17.67
N CYS A 46 -8.99 -1.20 17.22
CA CYS A 46 -8.71 -1.49 15.82
C CYS A 46 -9.37 -2.82 15.45
N ASP A 47 -10.05 -2.86 14.29
CA ASP A 47 -10.82 -4.03 13.85
C ASP A 47 -9.93 -5.25 13.63
N GLU A 48 -8.70 -5.01 13.16
CA GLU A 48 -7.67 -6.01 12.95
C GLU A 48 -6.32 -5.51 13.47
N ALA A 49 -5.50 -6.43 13.97
CA ALA A 49 -4.14 -6.11 14.43
C ALA A 49 -3.13 -6.00 13.29
N LEU A 50 -3.39 -6.68 12.15
CA LEU A 50 -2.50 -6.74 10.99
C LEU A 50 -3.28 -6.77 9.68
N TYR A 51 -2.95 -5.83 8.79
CA TYR A 51 -3.43 -5.79 7.41
C TYR A 51 -2.29 -6.20 6.46
N THR A 52 -2.57 -7.08 5.51
CA THR A 52 -1.60 -7.51 4.49
C THR A 52 -2.14 -7.27 3.10
N ALA A 53 -1.34 -6.68 2.21
CA ALA A 53 -1.71 -6.51 0.81
C ALA A 53 -0.51 -6.63 -0.13
N SER A 54 -0.77 -7.06 -1.36
CA SER A 54 0.20 -7.07 -2.44
C SER A 54 -0.31 -6.20 -3.57
N VAL A 55 0.50 -5.22 -4.00
CA VAL A 55 0.12 -4.24 -5.04
C VAL A 55 1.23 -4.14 -6.08
N PRO A 56 0.92 -4.00 -7.38
CA PRO A 56 1.95 -3.75 -8.38
C PRO A 56 2.55 -2.37 -8.18
N GLU A 57 3.85 -2.21 -8.47
CA GLU A 57 4.54 -0.92 -8.33
C GLU A 57 4.04 0.17 -9.29
N ASP A 58 3.49 -0.23 -10.44
CA ASP A 58 2.89 0.66 -11.44
C ASP A 58 1.48 1.16 -11.05
N ILE A 59 1.02 0.86 -9.82
CA ILE A 59 -0.25 1.36 -9.30
C ILE A 59 -0.28 2.89 -9.40
N PRO A 60 -1.32 3.49 -10.01
CA PRO A 60 -1.42 4.93 -10.11
C PRO A 60 -1.47 5.60 -8.73
N VAL A 61 -1.02 6.85 -8.66
CA VAL A 61 -1.16 7.70 -7.47
C VAL A 61 -2.65 7.90 -7.13
N ASN A 62 -2.95 8.06 -5.84
CA ASN A 62 -4.29 8.26 -5.29
C ASN A 62 -5.24 7.06 -5.48
N ARG A 63 -4.68 5.84 -5.52
CA ARG A 63 -5.46 4.60 -5.55
C ARG A 63 -5.52 3.99 -4.17
N VAL A 64 -6.72 3.55 -3.78
CA VAL A 64 -6.97 2.88 -2.50
C VAL A 64 -6.36 1.48 -2.52
N ILE A 65 -5.61 1.15 -1.49
CA ILE A 65 -4.95 -0.14 -1.29
C ILE A 65 -5.71 -0.97 -0.26
N VAL A 66 -5.93 -0.41 0.92
CA VAL A 66 -6.58 -1.09 2.05
C VAL A 66 -7.35 -0.08 2.91
N GLY A 67 -8.49 -0.49 3.46
CA GLY A 67 -9.22 0.28 4.47
C GLY A 67 -8.85 -0.22 5.86
N VAL A 68 -8.39 0.68 6.74
CA VAL A 68 -8.08 0.37 8.14
C VAL A 68 -9.22 0.84 9.03
N GLY A 69 -9.87 -0.10 9.71
CA GLY A 69 -11.00 0.16 10.58
C GLY A 69 -10.64 0.16 12.06
N ALA A 70 -11.36 0.97 12.82
CA ALA A 70 -11.38 1.02 14.27
C ALA A 70 -12.75 1.52 14.74
N SER A 71 -13.14 1.10 15.93
CA SER A 71 -14.39 1.46 16.59
C SER A 71 -14.14 1.99 18.00
N ASP A 72 -14.96 2.94 18.44
CA ASP A 72 -14.95 3.45 19.81
C ASP A 72 -16.35 3.27 20.40
N ALA A 73 -16.42 2.89 21.68
CA ALA A 73 -17.69 2.63 22.36
C ALA A 73 -18.36 3.91 22.90
N ASP A 74 -17.60 5.00 23.01
CA ASP A 74 -18.07 6.32 23.42
C ASP A 74 -19.06 6.90 22.40
N VAL A 75 -19.59 8.12 22.62
CA VAL A 75 -20.49 8.80 21.67
C VAL A 75 -20.06 10.24 21.36
N GLY A 76 -20.33 10.68 20.13
CA GLY A 76 -20.11 12.07 19.73
C GLY A 76 -18.63 12.36 19.47
N VAL A 77 -18.10 13.44 20.06
CA VAL A 77 -16.69 13.84 19.88
C VAL A 77 -15.73 12.85 20.56
N SER A 78 -16.16 12.25 21.67
CA SER A 78 -15.38 11.23 22.38
C SER A 78 -15.20 9.96 21.54
N ALA A 79 -16.16 9.64 20.68
CA ALA A 79 -16.08 8.54 19.72
C ALA A 79 -15.46 8.91 18.35
N TRP A 80 -15.05 10.17 18.16
CA TRP A 80 -14.59 10.62 16.85
C TRP A 80 -13.16 10.18 16.61
N ILE A 81 -12.97 9.27 15.65
CA ILE A 81 -11.68 8.67 15.32
C ILE A 81 -11.03 9.39 14.14
N GLN A 82 -9.76 9.78 14.34
CA GLN A 82 -8.84 10.28 13.32
C GLN A 82 -7.73 9.28 13.02
N TYR A 83 -7.43 9.09 11.73
CA TYR A 83 -6.40 8.14 11.29
C TYR A 83 -5.09 8.84 10.92
N SER A 84 -3.98 8.23 11.32
CA SER A 84 -2.64 8.63 10.92
C SER A 84 -1.77 7.43 10.54
N LEU A 85 -0.80 7.68 9.68
CA LEU A 85 0.12 6.65 9.19
C LEU A 85 1.54 6.96 9.65
N HIS A 86 2.25 5.93 10.10
CA HIS A 86 3.61 6.02 10.59
C HIS A 86 4.50 4.89 10.05
N GLY A 87 5.81 5.08 10.16
CA GLY A 87 6.81 4.09 9.76
C GLY A 87 7.67 4.54 8.57
N PRO A 88 8.75 3.82 8.25
CA PRO A 88 9.60 4.11 7.09
C PRO A 88 8.83 3.96 5.79
N GLY A 89 8.94 4.95 4.89
CA GLY A 89 8.23 4.95 3.61
C GLY A 89 6.75 5.36 3.72
N SER A 90 6.30 5.85 4.88
CA SER A 90 4.93 6.36 5.04
C SER A 90 4.66 7.60 4.19
N GLU A 91 5.70 8.33 3.77
CA GLU A 91 5.65 9.45 2.83
C GLU A 91 5.22 9.07 1.40
N ASP A 92 5.33 7.79 1.04
CA ASP A 92 4.89 7.27 -0.26
C ASP A 92 3.37 6.99 -0.28
N TYR A 93 2.71 7.08 0.88
CA TYR A 93 1.30 6.79 1.08
C TYR A 93 0.58 7.95 1.80
N SER A 94 -0.73 7.91 1.74
CA SER A 94 -1.60 8.80 2.51
C SER A 94 -2.74 7.97 3.09
N ILE A 95 -3.19 8.31 4.30
CA ILE A 95 -4.39 7.72 4.89
C ILE A 95 -5.44 8.81 5.04
N ASP A 96 -6.66 8.55 4.58
CA ASP A 96 -7.76 9.49 4.78
C ASP A 96 -8.00 9.62 6.30
N PRO A 97 -7.88 10.83 6.87
CA PRO A 97 -7.96 11.02 8.33
C PRO A 97 -9.38 10.91 8.86
N ASP A 98 -10.40 11.10 8.02
CA ASP A 98 -11.79 11.25 8.44
C ASP A 98 -12.62 10.00 8.15
N THR A 99 -13.30 9.50 9.19
CA THR A 99 -14.25 8.38 9.10
C THR A 99 -15.61 8.73 8.53
N GLY A 100 -15.85 10.00 8.21
CA GLY A 100 -17.09 10.42 7.55
C GLY A 100 -18.38 10.08 8.31
N THR A 101 -18.38 10.03 9.65
CA THR A 101 -19.62 9.84 10.43
C THR A 101 -19.93 10.99 11.38
N LEU A 102 -20.85 11.85 10.95
CA LEU A 102 -21.87 12.39 11.86
C LEU A 102 -23.06 11.42 11.79
N PRO A 103 -23.48 10.76 12.88
CA PRO A 103 -24.54 9.76 12.83
C PRO A 103 -25.91 10.45 12.85
N LEU A 104 -26.21 11.35 11.92
CA LEU A 104 -27.57 11.87 11.73
C LEU A 104 -27.75 12.33 10.28
N LEU A 105 -28.28 11.48 9.40
CA LEU A 105 -29.42 11.86 8.56
C LEU A 105 -29.98 10.64 7.81
N TYR A 106 -31.30 10.52 7.88
CA TYR A 106 -32.13 9.66 7.02
C TYR A 106 -31.81 9.92 5.55
N PHE A 107 -31.53 8.87 4.76
CA PHE A 107 -31.50 8.99 3.30
C PHE A 107 -32.60 8.15 2.67
N THR A 108 -33.42 8.84 1.89
CA THR A 108 -34.40 8.28 0.96
C THR A 108 -33.71 7.96 -0.36
N PHE A 109 -34.07 6.82 -0.94
CA PHE A 109 -33.45 6.27 -2.14
C PHE A 109 -33.68 7.15 -3.38
N ALA A 110 -32.61 7.43 -4.12
CA ALA A 110 -32.67 7.95 -5.48
C ALA A 110 -31.77 7.11 -6.42
N ASN A 111 -32.45 6.28 -7.20
CA ASN A 111 -32.20 5.81 -8.58
C ASN A 111 -30.78 5.78 -9.18
N GLU A 112 -30.42 4.56 -9.57
CA GLU A 112 -29.68 4.07 -10.75
C GLU A 112 -28.30 4.65 -11.16
N VAL A 113 -27.35 3.70 -11.19
CA VAL A 113 -26.00 3.71 -11.78
C VAL A 113 -24.88 4.30 -10.91
N ASP A 114 -24.70 3.75 -9.70
CA ASP A 114 -23.38 3.52 -9.09
C ASP A 114 -23.45 2.52 -7.91
N VAL A 115 -24.16 1.42 -8.15
CA VAL A 115 -24.64 0.54 -7.07
C VAL A 115 -23.54 -0.38 -6.51
N CYS A 116 -22.45 -0.68 -7.24
CA CYS A 116 -21.40 -1.56 -6.74
C CYS A 116 -20.39 -0.88 -5.79
N VAL A 117 -20.09 0.42 -6.01
CA VAL A 117 -19.14 1.18 -5.17
C VAL A 117 -19.81 1.66 -3.87
N ILE A 118 -21.14 1.84 -3.90
CA ILE A 118 -21.92 2.27 -2.73
C ILE A 118 -22.29 1.06 -1.83
N LEU A 119 -22.52 -0.14 -2.39
CA LEU A 119 -22.90 -1.32 -1.58
C LEU A 119 -21.76 -1.94 -0.76
N THR A 120 -20.50 -1.79 -1.16
CA THR A 120 -19.36 -2.18 -0.31
C THR A 120 -19.09 -1.19 0.82
N CYS A 121 -19.72 -0.01 0.79
CA CYS A 121 -19.55 1.08 1.75
C CYS A 121 -20.73 1.22 2.74
N LEU A 122 -21.71 0.31 2.69
CA LEU A 122 -22.94 0.38 3.50
C LEU A 122 -23.06 -0.71 4.58
N SER A 123 -22.02 -1.52 4.81
CA SER A 123 -22.01 -2.50 5.93
C SER A 123 -21.02 -2.21 7.05
N SER A 124 -20.15 -1.20 6.91
CA SER A 124 -19.32 -0.62 7.99
C SER A 124 -18.71 0.68 7.47
N ILE A 125 -18.84 1.72 8.28
CA ILE A 125 -18.23 3.07 8.26
C ILE A 125 -17.01 3.22 7.32
N CYS A 126 -16.93 4.34 6.59
CA CYS A 126 -15.75 4.74 5.81
C CYS A 126 -14.50 4.76 6.72
N SER A 127 -13.77 3.65 6.76
CA SER A 127 -12.52 3.43 7.49
C SER A 127 -11.38 4.28 6.93
N GLY A 128 -10.27 4.47 7.67
CA GLY A 128 -9.08 5.18 7.18
C GLY A 128 -8.52 4.53 5.91
N GLN A 129 -8.77 5.13 4.74
CA GLN A 129 -8.38 4.57 3.45
C GLN A 129 -6.91 4.85 3.18
N LEU A 130 -6.08 3.80 3.15
CA LEU A 130 -4.70 3.91 2.73
C LEU A 130 -4.62 4.00 1.21
N LYS A 131 -4.01 5.06 0.71
CA LYS A 131 -3.84 5.38 -0.70
C LYS A 131 -2.38 5.61 -1.04
N THR A 132 -2.02 5.38 -2.30
CA THR A 132 -0.74 5.82 -2.84
C THR A 132 -0.66 7.33 -2.90
N ALA A 133 0.43 7.92 -2.39
CA ALA A 133 0.70 9.36 -2.48
C ALA A 133 1.76 9.68 -3.55
N GLN A 134 2.64 8.72 -3.85
CA GLN A 134 3.70 8.85 -4.84
C GLN A 134 3.77 7.60 -5.72
N ALA A 135 4.53 7.70 -6.82
CA ALA A 135 4.88 6.54 -7.62
C ALA A 135 5.75 5.60 -6.78
N LEU A 136 5.46 4.31 -6.86
CA LEU A 136 6.18 3.28 -6.14
C LEU A 136 7.26 2.67 -7.04
N ASP A 137 8.28 2.09 -6.43
CA ASP A 137 9.43 1.49 -7.10
C ASP A 137 9.88 0.31 -6.23
N ARG A 138 9.70 -0.90 -6.76
CA ARG A 138 10.00 -2.16 -6.08
C ARG A 138 11.51 -2.39 -6.02
N GLU A 139 12.27 -2.03 -7.05
CA GLU A 139 13.74 -2.15 -7.05
C GLU A 139 14.36 -1.31 -5.93
N LYS A 140 13.71 -0.20 -5.56
CA LYS A 140 14.09 0.63 -4.42
C LYS A 140 13.55 0.08 -3.08
N THR A 141 12.24 -0.18 -3.00
CA THR A 141 11.59 -0.59 -1.74
C THR A 141 10.51 -1.66 -2.00
N PRO A 142 10.84 -2.97 -1.90
CA PRO A 142 9.89 -4.04 -2.23
C PRO A 142 8.87 -4.33 -1.13
N VAL A 143 9.15 -3.94 0.12
CA VAL A 143 8.32 -4.26 1.28
C VAL A 143 8.19 -3.06 2.20
N TYR A 144 6.96 -2.71 2.54
CA TYR A 144 6.64 -1.66 3.51
C TYR A 144 6.05 -2.26 4.77
N ARG A 145 6.52 -1.77 5.92
CA ARG A 145 5.97 -2.10 7.25
C ARG A 145 5.52 -0.81 7.92
N LEU A 146 4.27 -0.48 7.65
CA LEU A 146 3.65 0.75 8.11
C LEU A 146 2.83 0.47 9.38
N VAL A 147 2.53 1.51 10.13
CA VAL A 147 1.67 1.46 11.31
C VAL A 147 0.57 2.48 11.13
N ALA A 148 -0.66 2.00 11.03
CA ALA A 148 -1.85 2.84 11.07
C ALA A 148 -2.25 3.06 12.54
N GLN A 149 -2.52 4.30 12.91
CA GLN A 149 -2.98 4.67 14.24
C GLN A 149 -4.35 5.33 14.13
N ALA A 150 -5.29 4.87 14.94
CA ALA A 150 -6.63 5.46 15.06
C ALA A 150 -6.70 6.14 16.42
N THR A 151 -6.96 7.45 16.45
CA THR A 151 -6.90 8.30 17.65
C THR A 151 -8.26 8.96 17.88
N ASP A 152 -8.79 8.91 19.09
CA ASP A 152 -10.03 9.60 19.46
C ASP A 152 -9.84 11.11 19.70
N GLY A 153 -10.93 11.81 20.03
CA GLY A 153 -10.94 13.25 20.27
C GLY A 153 -10.08 13.74 21.45
N ASP A 154 -9.75 12.88 22.41
CA ASP A 154 -8.93 13.22 23.59
C ASP A 154 -7.52 12.60 23.56
N GLY A 155 -7.18 11.91 22.47
CA GLY A 155 -5.84 11.39 22.21
C GLY A 155 -5.58 9.94 22.62
N ARG A 156 -6.60 9.16 23.01
CA ARG A 156 -6.44 7.69 23.17
C ARG A 156 -6.43 7.05 21.80
N PHE A 157 -5.73 5.93 21.65
CA PHE A 157 -5.50 5.36 20.33
C PHE A 157 -5.33 3.85 20.34
N CYS A 158 -5.60 3.25 19.18
CA CYS A 158 -5.13 1.92 18.82
C CYS A 158 -4.15 1.99 17.65
N ARG A 159 -3.40 0.89 17.45
CA ARG A 159 -2.48 0.74 16.32
C ARG A 159 -2.69 -0.60 15.65
N ALA A 160 -2.58 -0.59 14.33
CA ALA A 160 -2.56 -1.77 13.48
C ALA A 160 -1.33 -1.75 12.57
N GLU A 161 -0.73 -2.91 12.35
CA GLU A 161 0.35 -3.06 11.38
C GLU A 161 -0.21 -3.17 9.96
N VAL A 162 0.47 -2.58 9.00
CA VAL A 162 0.16 -2.71 7.58
C VAL A 162 1.41 -3.19 6.84
N HIS A 163 1.36 -4.44 6.38
CA HIS A 163 2.41 -5.07 5.59
C HIS A 163 2.04 -5.03 4.11
N LEU A 164 2.76 -4.20 3.35
CA LEU A 164 2.60 -4.12 1.89
C LEU A 164 3.80 -4.77 1.21
N THR A 165 3.52 -5.61 0.22
CA THR A 165 4.54 -6.18 -0.67
C THR A 165 4.30 -5.66 -2.08
N LEU A 166 5.30 -5.03 -2.68
CA LEU A 166 5.21 -4.61 -4.07
C LEU A 166 5.42 -5.81 -4.99
N LEU A 167 4.56 -5.92 -6.00
CA LEU A 167 4.67 -6.89 -7.08
C LEU A 167 5.45 -6.25 -8.23
N ASP A 168 6.35 -7.04 -8.77
CA ASP A 168 7.25 -6.69 -9.87
C ASP A 168 6.51 -6.42 -11.18
N VAL A 169 6.88 -5.31 -11.82
CA VAL A 169 6.49 -4.92 -13.16
C VAL A 169 7.76 -4.83 -14.01
N ASN A 170 7.66 -5.23 -15.28
CA ASN A 170 8.83 -5.21 -16.18
C ASN A 170 9.11 -3.79 -16.69
N ASP A 171 9.68 -2.92 -15.85
CA ASP A 171 9.93 -1.52 -16.17
C ASP A 171 11.42 -1.16 -16.30
N ASN A 172 12.34 -2.05 -15.91
CA ASN A 172 13.76 -1.87 -16.15
C ASN A 172 14.20 -2.59 -17.44
N PRO A 173 14.95 -1.92 -18.33
CA PRO A 173 15.53 -2.59 -19.48
C PRO A 173 16.82 -3.34 -19.09
N PRO A 174 17.16 -4.42 -19.79
CA PRO A 174 18.40 -5.14 -19.54
C PRO A 174 19.63 -4.31 -19.93
N ALA A 175 20.64 -4.33 -19.08
CA ALA A 175 21.88 -3.57 -19.24
C ALA A 175 23.12 -4.47 -19.25
N PHE A 176 24.06 -4.20 -20.16
CA PHE A 176 25.36 -4.87 -20.16
C PHE A 176 26.29 -4.32 -19.07
N SER A 177 27.15 -5.18 -18.53
CA SER A 177 28.14 -4.79 -17.52
C SER A 177 29.21 -3.81 -18.02
N ALA A 178 29.43 -3.73 -19.34
CA ALA A 178 30.35 -2.80 -19.95
C ALA A 178 29.86 -2.35 -21.34
N PRO A 179 30.17 -1.10 -21.75
CA PRO A 179 29.82 -0.61 -23.09
C PRO A 179 30.71 -1.21 -24.19
N HIS A 180 31.88 -1.75 -23.81
CA HIS A 180 32.84 -2.35 -24.74
C HIS A 180 33.45 -3.59 -24.10
N TYR A 181 33.53 -4.69 -24.86
CA TYR A 181 34.19 -5.92 -24.47
C TYR A 181 35.35 -6.20 -25.43
N THR A 182 36.56 -6.38 -24.90
CA THR A 182 37.74 -6.77 -25.68
C THR A 182 38.13 -8.21 -25.34
N ALA A 183 38.46 -9.00 -26.37
CA ALA A 183 38.94 -10.36 -26.23
C ALA A 183 39.98 -10.65 -27.31
N SER A 184 41.02 -11.40 -26.96
CA SER A 184 42.05 -11.88 -27.90
C SER A 184 42.14 -13.40 -27.83
N VAL A 185 42.48 -14.02 -28.95
CA VAL A 185 42.58 -15.48 -29.11
C VAL A 185 43.75 -15.82 -30.03
N TYR A 186 44.44 -16.92 -29.77
CA TYR A 186 45.55 -17.37 -30.62
C TYR A 186 45.03 -18.00 -31.92
N GLU A 187 45.81 -17.90 -33.00
CA GLU A 187 45.42 -18.40 -34.33
C GLU A 187 45.24 -19.92 -34.39
N ASP A 188 45.91 -20.66 -33.51
CA ASP A 188 45.87 -22.12 -33.40
C ASP A 188 44.82 -22.62 -32.40
N THR A 189 43.95 -21.73 -31.91
CA THR A 189 42.93 -22.08 -30.93
C THR A 189 41.95 -23.12 -31.49
N ALA A 190 41.73 -24.19 -30.71
CA ALA A 190 40.83 -25.27 -31.08
C ALA A 190 39.39 -24.79 -31.33
N THR A 191 38.71 -25.42 -32.27
CA THR A 191 37.29 -25.16 -32.55
C THR A 191 36.43 -25.35 -31.31
N LYS A 192 35.43 -24.47 -31.12
CA LYS A 192 34.53 -24.41 -29.95
C LYS A 192 35.18 -23.91 -28.65
N ALA A 193 36.40 -23.37 -28.71
CA ALA A 193 36.96 -22.66 -27.56
C ALA A 193 36.09 -21.44 -27.19
N LEU A 194 35.86 -21.27 -25.89
CA LEU A 194 35.14 -20.13 -25.34
C LEU A 194 36.02 -18.88 -25.44
N LEU A 195 35.57 -17.86 -26.19
CA LEU A 195 36.30 -16.60 -26.35
C LEU A 195 36.06 -15.65 -25.16
N THR A 196 34.81 -15.33 -24.88
CA THR A 196 34.43 -14.41 -23.81
C THR A 196 33.00 -14.68 -23.35
N ARG A 197 32.65 -14.22 -22.16
CA ARG A 197 31.30 -14.25 -21.60
C ARG A 197 30.78 -12.82 -21.52
N ILE A 198 29.69 -12.54 -22.21
CA ILE A 198 28.95 -11.28 -22.11
C ILE A 198 27.70 -11.56 -21.29
N GLN A 199 27.39 -10.68 -20.35
CA GLN A 199 26.20 -10.78 -19.52
C GLN A 199 25.48 -9.44 -19.53
N ALA A 200 24.17 -9.51 -19.78
CA ALA A 200 23.24 -8.45 -19.46
C ALA A 200 22.57 -8.79 -18.12
N ILE A 201 22.27 -7.75 -17.34
CA ILE A 201 21.60 -7.82 -16.05
C ILE A 201 20.36 -6.96 -16.16
N ASP A 202 19.26 -7.47 -15.65
CA ASP A 202 17.99 -6.78 -15.57
C ASP A 202 17.54 -6.78 -14.10
N PRO A 203 17.30 -5.60 -13.49
CA PRO A 203 16.89 -5.46 -12.10
C PRO A 203 15.54 -6.11 -11.74
N ASP A 204 14.68 -6.36 -12.72
CA ASP A 204 13.33 -6.89 -12.50
C ASP A 204 13.38 -8.31 -11.90
N GLU A 205 12.33 -8.73 -11.21
CA GLU A 205 12.24 -10.01 -10.54
C GLU A 205 11.73 -11.15 -11.45
N GLY A 206 12.15 -12.38 -11.14
CA GLY A 206 11.59 -13.58 -11.75
C GLY A 206 11.78 -13.60 -13.27
N LYS A 207 10.67 -13.73 -14.01
CA LYS A 207 10.75 -13.84 -15.48
C LYS A 207 11.15 -12.51 -16.14
N ASN A 208 10.80 -11.39 -15.53
CA ASN A 208 11.05 -10.07 -16.06
C ASN A 208 12.57 -9.81 -16.10
N GLY A 209 13.31 -10.20 -15.05
CA GLY A 209 14.77 -10.07 -15.05
C GLY A 209 15.61 -11.20 -15.67
N ILE A 210 15.01 -12.35 -16.05
CA ILE A 210 15.77 -13.56 -16.46
C ILE A 210 15.72 -13.81 -17.98
N PHE A 211 14.65 -13.43 -18.68
CA PHE A 211 14.48 -13.77 -20.10
C PHE A 211 15.19 -12.78 -21.03
N LEU A 212 16.52 -12.92 -21.13
CA LEU A 212 17.36 -12.09 -21.99
C LEU A 212 17.66 -12.79 -23.32
N SER A 213 17.28 -12.19 -24.45
CA SER A 213 17.67 -12.64 -25.78
C SER A 213 18.82 -11.79 -26.32
N LEU A 214 19.98 -12.42 -26.56
CA LEU A 214 21.14 -11.75 -27.16
C LEU A 214 21.23 -12.09 -28.66
N SER A 215 21.33 -11.05 -29.50
CA SER A 215 21.58 -11.18 -30.93
C SER A 215 22.86 -10.44 -31.32
N LEU A 216 23.71 -11.07 -32.13
CA LEU A 216 24.92 -10.45 -32.67
C LEU A 216 24.68 -10.06 -34.14
N SER A 217 24.87 -8.79 -34.47
CA SER A 217 24.86 -8.28 -35.84
C SER A 217 26.24 -7.79 -36.25
N LEU A 218 26.75 -8.23 -37.41
CA LEU A 218 28.00 -7.74 -37.97
C LEU A 218 27.74 -6.59 -38.95
N SER A 219 28.48 -5.50 -38.80
CA SER A 219 28.54 -4.41 -39.79
C SER A 219 29.96 -4.30 -40.35
N LEU A 220 30.12 -4.48 -41.66
CA LEU A 220 31.36 -4.15 -42.37
C LEU A 220 31.28 -2.71 -42.87
N SER A 221 32.17 -1.84 -42.38
CA SER A 221 32.41 -0.53 -42.99
C SER A 221 33.70 -0.59 -43.81
N LEU A 222 33.60 -0.53 -45.14
CA LEU A 222 34.74 -0.32 -46.02
C LEU A 222 35.01 1.19 -46.13
N SER A 223 36.12 1.67 -45.58
CA SER A 223 36.66 2.98 -45.93
C SER A 223 37.83 2.82 -46.91
N LEU A 224 37.67 3.32 -48.13
CA LEU A 224 38.78 3.43 -49.08
C LEU A 224 39.70 4.59 -48.66
N CYS A 225 40.81 4.27 -48.00
CA CYS A 225 41.89 5.23 -47.82
C CYS A 225 42.79 5.22 -49.06
N HIS A 226 42.61 6.20 -49.94
CA HIS A 226 43.52 6.46 -51.05
C HIS A 226 44.67 7.36 -50.56
N THR A 227 45.78 6.78 -50.08
CA THR A 227 47.12 7.39 -50.15
C THR A 227 48.23 6.36 -49.81
N LEU A 228 48.96 5.94 -50.85
CA LEU A 228 50.38 5.50 -50.94
C LEU A 228 51.08 4.87 -49.70
N SER A 229 50.37 4.06 -48.91
CA SER A 229 50.99 3.08 -48.03
C SER A 229 50.12 1.83 -48.05
N HIS A 230 50.73 0.69 -48.39
CA HIS A 230 50.05 -0.59 -48.59
C HIS A 230 49.59 -1.20 -47.26
N SER A 231 48.59 -0.62 -46.61
CA SER A 231 47.92 -1.25 -45.48
C SER A 231 46.43 -0.90 -45.48
N VAL A 232 45.61 -1.84 -45.94
CA VAL A 232 44.16 -1.83 -45.69
C VAL A 232 43.94 -2.40 -44.29
N SER A 233 43.45 -1.60 -43.35
CA SER A 233 43.02 -2.10 -42.04
C SER A 233 41.64 -2.72 -42.16
N LEU A 234 41.58 -4.05 -42.22
CA LEU A 234 40.33 -4.79 -42.10
C LEU A 234 40.05 -5.06 -40.62
N SER A 235 39.02 -4.42 -40.06
CA SER A 235 38.48 -4.81 -38.75
C SER A 235 37.53 -6.00 -38.95
N PHE A 236 37.97 -7.18 -38.53
CA PHE A 236 37.11 -8.36 -38.43
C PHE A 236 36.49 -8.40 -37.03
N SER A 237 35.16 -8.42 -36.91
CA SER A 237 34.53 -9.03 -35.73
C SER A 237 34.19 -10.48 -36.10
N LEU A 238 34.51 -11.41 -35.20
CA LEU A 238 34.40 -12.85 -35.46
C LEU A 238 32.93 -13.29 -35.57
N SER A 239 32.67 -14.16 -36.55
CA SER A 239 31.39 -14.82 -36.79
C SER A 239 31.51 -16.33 -36.56
N SER A 240 30.68 -16.86 -35.67
CA SER A 240 30.05 -18.19 -35.81
C SER A 240 28.94 -18.33 -34.77
N HIS A 241 27.85 -19.00 -35.16
CA HIS A 241 26.67 -19.25 -34.32
C HIS A 241 27.09 -19.86 -32.97
N LEU A 242 27.04 -19.06 -31.91
CA LEU A 242 27.07 -19.56 -30.55
C LEU A 242 25.63 -19.57 -30.03
N HIS A 243 25.09 -20.77 -29.81
CA HIS A 243 23.95 -20.93 -28.90
C HIS A 243 24.40 -20.42 -27.54
N ILE A 244 23.96 -19.22 -27.15
CA ILE A 244 24.17 -18.73 -25.80
C ILE A 244 23.17 -19.48 -24.92
N LEU A 245 23.73 -20.27 -24.00
CA LEU A 245 23.02 -21.00 -22.96
C LEU A 245 22.06 -20.05 -22.23
N GLN A 246 20.82 -20.50 -22.03
CA GLN A 246 19.97 -19.98 -20.96
C GLN A 246 20.79 -19.96 -19.68
N LEU A 247 21.02 -18.78 -19.11
CA LEU A 247 21.51 -18.65 -17.76
C LEU A 247 20.28 -18.52 -16.85
N SER A 248 19.67 -19.65 -16.48
CA SER A 248 19.01 -19.71 -15.18
C SER A 248 20.10 -19.76 -14.10
N ARG A 249 19.88 -19.07 -12.97
CA ARG A 249 20.73 -19.20 -11.78
C ARG A 249 21.03 -20.67 -11.45
#